data_AF-A0A382ZGP5-F1
#
_entry.id   AF-A0A382ZGP5-F1
#
_cell.length_a   1.000
_cell.length_b   1.000
_cell.length_c   1.000
_cell.angle_alpha   90.00
_cell.angle_beta   90.00
_cell.angle_gamma   90.00
#
_symmetry.space_group_name_H-M   'P 1'
#
loop_
_entity.id
_entity.type
_entity.pdbx_description
1 polymer ?
#
loop_
_entity_poly.entity_id
_entity_poly.type
_entity_poly.pdbx_seq_one_letter_code
_entity_poly.pdbx_strand_id
1 'polypeptide(L)'
;MATLAELRAKLQAQDQRQNSARETDNAIYAFWNIPNDTTATLRFLPDGDESNTFFWQERQMIRIVFPGVKGQDEARSVTVNVPCVEMWGDTCPVHAEIRPWFKDPTLEDVARKYWKKRSYIFQGFVVNNPLDG
;
A
#
# COMPACT_ATOMS: atom_id res chain seq x y z
N MET A 1 7.18 37.30 -7.38
CA MET A 1 6.21 36.70 -8.33
C MET A 1 6.95 35.65 -9.11
N ALA A 2 6.78 34.36 -8.78
CA ALA A 2 7.47 33.31 -9.50
C ALA A 2 6.90 33.21 -10.92
N THR A 3 7.77 33.12 -11.92
CA THR A 3 7.37 33.00 -13.32
C THR A 3 6.79 31.61 -13.60
N LEU A 4 5.96 31.49 -14.63
CA LEU A 4 5.32 30.23 -15.01
C LEU A 4 6.35 29.14 -15.37
N ALA A 5 7.53 29.55 -15.86
CA ALA A 5 8.67 28.69 -16.11
C ALA A 5 9.29 28.14 -14.80
N GLU A 6 9.43 28.98 -13.77
CA GLU A 6 9.95 28.55 -12.47
C GLU A 6 9.00 27.59 -11.75
N LEU A 7 7.68 27.78 -11.89
CA LEU A 7 6.67 26.86 -11.35
C LEU A 7 6.72 25.49 -12.04
N ARG A 8 6.88 25.46 -13.38
CA ARG A 8 7.06 24.20 -14.13
C ARG A 8 8.35 23.48 -13.76
N ALA A 9 9.45 24.22 -13.62
CA ALA A 9 10.74 23.66 -13.19
C ALA A 9 10.66 23.06 -11.77
N LYS A 10 9.96 23.72 -10.85
CA LYS A 10 9.73 23.20 -9.49
C LYS A 10 8.85 21.94 -9.48
N LEU A 11 7.79 21.89 -10.29
CA LEU A 11 6.94 20.71 -10.46
C LEU A 11 7.73 19.53 -11.04
N GLN A 12 8.52 19.76 -12.10
CA GLN A 12 9.39 18.74 -12.69
C GLN A 12 10.46 18.22 -11.71
N ALA A 13 11.05 19.11 -10.91
CA ALA A 13 12.01 18.73 -9.88
C ALA A 13 11.37 17.95 -8.72
N GLN A 14 10.08 18.18 -8.42
CA GLN A 14 9.34 17.38 -7.44
C GLN A 14 9.02 15.98 -7.97
N ASP A 15 8.63 15.85 -9.23
CA ASP A 15 8.40 14.54 -9.87
C ASP A 15 9.67 13.68 -9.90
N GLN A 16 10.83 14.27 -10.22
CA GLN A 16 12.10 13.54 -10.24
C GLN A 16 12.52 13.01 -8.85
N ARG A 17 12.14 13.69 -7.76
CA ARG A 17 12.46 13.23 -6.40
C ARG A 17 11.62 12.03 -5.95
N GLN A 18 10.45 11.81 -6.53
CA GLN A 18 9.64 10.61 -6.28
C GLN A 18 10.23 9.36 -6.94
N ASN A 19 11.04 9.52 -7.98
CA ASN A 19 11.76 8.44 -8.66
C ASN A 19 13.09 8.04 -7.98
N SER A 20 13.35 8.52 -6.75
CA SER A 20 14.39 7.89 -5.93
C SER A 20 13.95 6.45 -5.66
N ALA A 21 14.53 5.52 -6.42
CA ALA A 21 14.39 4.09 -6.24
C ALA A 21 14.60 3.80 -4.75
N ARG A 22 13.50 3.57 -4.04
CA ARG A 22 13.58 2.96 -2.73
C ARG A 22 14.29 1.65 -2.98
N GLU A 23 15.46 1.50 -2.40
CA GLU A 23 16.11 0.21 -2.25
C GLU A 23 15.12 -0.64 -1.46
N THR A 24 14.30 -1.39 -2.19
CA THR A 24 13.35 -2.33 -1.62
C THR A 24 14.16 -3.54 -1.23
N ASP A 25 13.92 -4.06 -0.04
CA ASP A 25 14.26 -5.46 0.17
C ASP A 25 13.57 -6.23 -0.96
N ASN A 26 14.31 -7.02 -1.74
CA ASN A 26 13.75 -7.80 -2.86
C ASN A 26 12.78 -8.91 -2.37
N ALA A 27 12.18 -8.73 -1.20
CA ALA A 27 11.20 -9.56 -0.53
C ALA A 27 9.83 -9.51 -1.23
N ILE A 28 9.54 -8.47 -2.02
CA ILE A 28 8.25 -8.32 -2.72
C ILE A 28 8.48 -8.17 -4.21
N TYR A 29 7.93 -9.09 -4.99
CA TYR A 29 7.88 -8.96 -6.44
C TYR A 29 6.81 -7.93 -6.85
N ALA A 30 7.26 -6.76 -7.30
CA ALA A 30 6.42 -5.62 -7.70
C ALA A 30 5.79 -5.83 -9.08
N PHE A 31 4.94 -6.85 -9.23
CA PHE A 31 4.33 -7.24 -10.50
C PHE A 31 3.52 -6.11 -11.16
N TRP A 32 3.08 -5.10 -10.41
CA TRP A 32 2.36 -3.93 -10.93
C TRP A 32 3.25 -2.99 -11.77
N ASN A 33 4.57 -3.16 -11.74
CA ASN A 33 5.50 -2.41 -12.59
C ASN A 33 5.75 -3.09 -13.95
N ILE A 34 5.17 -4.28 -14.18
CA ILE A 34 5.39 -5.06 -15.41
C ILE A 34 4.82 -4.29 -16.61
N PRO A 35 5.57 -4.14 -17.72
CA PRO A 35 5.06 -3.49 -18.91
C PRO A 35 3.77 -4.18 -19.41
N ASN A 36 2.83 -3.38 -19.90
CA ASN A 36 1.63 -3.90 -20.53
C ASN A 36 2.01 -4.88 -21.66
N ASP A 37 1.18 -5.91 -21.86
CA ASP A 37 1.35 -6.95 -22.88
C ASP A 37 2.60 -7.85 -22.70
N THR A 38 3.22 -7.86 -21.52
CA THR A 38 4.28 -8.82 -21.17
C THR A 38 3.78 -9.85 -20.16
N THR A 39 4.49 -10.99 -20.08
CA THR A 39 4.12 -12.10 -19.19
C THR A 39 5.27 -12.42 -18.25
N ALA A 40 4.96 -12.54 -16.96
CA ALA A 40 5.86 -13.09 -15.95
C ALA A 40 5.42 -14.51 -15.58
N THR A 41 6.39 -15.38 -15.28
CA THR A 41 6.12 -16.74 -14.77
C THR A 41 6.56 -16.83 -13.33
N LEU A 42 5.63 -17.17 -12.43
CA LEU A 42 5.88 -17.30 -11.00
C LEU A 42 5.59 -18.73 -10.55
N ARG A 43 6.40 -19.25 -9.62
CA ARG A 43 6.13 -20.51 -8.92
C ARG A 43 5.81 -20.22 -7.46
N PHE A 44 4.59 -20.55 -7.05
CA PHE A 44 4.21 -20.54 -5.64
C PHE A 44 4.88 -21.71 -4.91
N LEU A 45 5.37 -21.42 -3.71
CA LEU A 45 5.93 -22.40 -2.80
C LEU A 45 4.85 -22.85 -1.80
N PRO A 46 4.94 -24.08 -1.28
CA PRO A 46 4.14 -24.48 -0.15
C PRO A 46 4.45 -23.58 1.06
N ASP A 47 3.47 -23.41 1.95
CA ASP A 47 3.68 -22.69 3.20
C ASP A 47 4.66 -23.45 4.10
N GLY A 48 5.45 -22.71 4.89
CA GLY A 48 6.36 -23.30 5.88
C GLY A 48 5.63 -23.87 7.09
N ASP A 49 4.37 -23.48 7.29
CA ASP A 49 3.48 -24.02 8.31
C ASP A 49 2.49 -25.01 7.71
N GLU A 50 2.72 -26.31 7.96
CA GLU A 50 1.87 -27.40 7.47
C GLU A 50 0.45 -27.39 8.06
N SER A 51 0.20 -26.61 9.11
CA SER A 51 -1.13 -26.51 9.72
C SER A 51 -2.08 -25.56 8.98
N ASN A 52 -1.56 -24.69 8.10
CA ASN A 52 -2.38 -23.76 7.34
C ASN A 52 -3.12 -24.48 6.20
N THR A 53 -4.42 -24.20 6.07
CA THR A 53 -5.25 -24.80 5.01
C THR A 53 -4.92 -24.28 3.62
N PHE A 54 -4.31 -23.10 3.52
CA PHE A 54 -3.94 -22.45 2.28
C PHE A 54 -2.47 -22.07 2.30
N PHE A 55 -1.82 -22.09 1.14
CA PHE A 55 -0.41 -21.68 0.99
C PHE A 55 -0.20 -20.16 1.01
N TRP A 56 -1.23 -19.39 1.36
CA TRP A 56 -1.24 -17.94 1.39
C TRP A 56 -1.82 -17.43 2.69
N GLN A 57 -1.33 -16.28 3.12
CA GLN A 57 -1.87 -15.60 4.29
C GLN A 57 -2.68 -14.37 3.89
N GLU A 58 -3.84 -14.20 4.51
CA GLU A 58 -4.64 -13.00 4.38
C GLU A 58 -4.05 -11.88 5.23
N ARG A 59 -3.91 -10.69 4.64
CA ARG A 59 -3.52 -9.46 5.33
C ARG A 59 -4.57 -8.39 5.13
N GLN A 60 -5.02 -7.79 6.22
CA GLN A 60 -5.99 -6.70 6.22
C GLN A 60 -5.30 -5.40 6.64
N MET A 61 -5.16 -4.45 5.71
CA MET A 61 -4.45 -3.19 5.95
C MET A 61 -5.40 -2.00 5.84
N ILE A 62 -5.23 -1.01 6.72
CA ILE A 62 -5.92 0.26 6.71
C ILE A 62 -4.92 1.34 6.31
N ARG A 63 -5.24 2.15 5.30
CA ARG A 63 -4.38 3.22 4.80
C ARG A 63 -4.81 4.55 5.41
N ILE A 64 -3.95 5.14 6.24
CA ILE A 64 -4.23 6.37 6.99
C ILE A 64 -3.29 7.47 6.51
N VAL A 65 -3.85 8.63 6.16
CA VAL A 65 -3.08 9.79 5.71
C VAL A 65 -3.01 10.81 6.84
N PHE A 66 -1.79 11.16 7.24
CA PHE A 66 -1.49 12.20 8.21
C PHE A 66 -0.98 13.46 7.50
N PRO A 67 -1.31 14.67 8.00
CA PRO A 67 -0.87 15.92 7.38
C PRO A 67 0.65 16.14 7.47
N GLY A 68 1.32 15.53 8.46
CA GLY A 68 2.77 15.59 8.63
C GLY A 68 3.24 14.78 9.84
N VAL A 69 4.55 14.82 10.11
CA VAL A 69 5.16 14.16 11.28
C VAL A 69 5.51 15.22 12.32
N LYS A 70 5.04 15.02 13.56
CA LYS A 70 5.29 15.95 14.67
C LYS A 70 6.81 16.13 14.87
N GLY A 71 7.27 17.38 14.83
CA GLY A 71 8.69 17.74 14.99
C GLY A 71 9.54 17.66 13.72
N GLN A 72 8.92 17.42 12.57
CA GLN A 72 9.54 17.44 11.25
C GLN A 72 8.75 18.39 10.33
N ASP A 73 8.82 18.17 9.01
CA ASP A 73 8.10 18.96 8.02
C ASP A 73 6.59 18.66 8.05
N GLU A 74 5.81 19.54 8.68
CA GLU A 74 4.34 19.45 8.75
C GLU A 74 3.66 19.74 7.41
N ALA A 75 4.40 20.23 6.42
CA ALA A 75 3.87 20.50 5.08
C ALA A 75 3.76 19.25 4.20
N ARG A 76 4.39 18.13 4.59
CA ARG A 76 4.42 16.90 3.80
C ARG A 76 3.52 15.83 4.41
N SER A 77 2.43 15.52 3.72
CA SER A 77 1.54 14.43 4.13
C SER A 77 2.25 13.07 4.10
N VAL A 78 2.04 12.28 5.15
CA VAL A 78 2.61 10.94 5.32
C VAL A 78 1.49 9.92 5.34
N THR A 79 1.62 8.88 4.53
CA THR A 79 0.67 7.77 4.53
C THR A 79 1.24 6.59 5.29
N VAL A 80 0.48 6.08 6.26
CA VAL A 80 0.83 4.90 7.06
C VAL A 80 -0.16 3.78 6.75
N ASN A 81 0.36 2.58 6.51
CA ASN A 81 -0.46 1.38 6.39
C ASN A 81 -0.44 0.64 7.73
N VAL A 82 -1.59 0.56 8.40
CA VAL A 82 -1.75 -0.08 9.71
C VAL A 82 -2.48 -1.42 9.55
N PRO A 83 -1.99 -2.52 10.12
CA PRO A 83 -2.70 -3.80 10.10
C PRO A 83 -3.96 -3.76 10.98
N CYS A 84 -5.05 -4.35 10.50
CA CYS A 84 -6.28 -4.47 11.26
C CYS A 84 -6.22 -5.69 12.19
N VAL A 85 -6.45 -5.48 13.49
CA VAL A 85 -6.34 -6.57 14.48
C VAL A 85 -7.46 -7.61 14.42
N GLU A 86 -8.53 -7.35 13.65
CA GLU A 86 -9.58 -8.34 13.36
C GLU A 86 -9.03 -9.60 12.68
N MET A 87 -7.84 -9.52 12.08
CA MET A 87 -7.11 -10.67 11.54
C MET A 87 -6.73 -11.70 12.60
N TRP A 88 -6.54 -11.27 13.85
CA TRP A 88 -6.17 -12.12 14.98
C TRP A 88 -7.36 -12.42 15.91
N GLY A 89 -8.58 -12.10 15.48
CA GLY A 89 -9.80 -12.32 16.26
C GLY A 89 -10.17 -11.18 17.22
N ASP A 90 -9.38 -10.11 17.28
CA ASP A 90 -9.62 -8.97 18.16
C ASP A 90 -10.45 -7.87 17.50
N THR A 91 -11.14 -7.05 18.31
CA THR A 91 -11.91 -5.93 17.78
C THR A 91 -11.00 -4.78 17.37
N CYS A 92 -11.02 -4.40 16.09
CA CYS A 92 -10.23 -3.26 15.61
C CYS A 92 -10.85 -1.91 16.03
N PRO A 93 -10.10 -1.03 16.72
CA PRO A 93 -10.61 0.27 17.17
C PRO A 93 -11.08 1.17 16.01
N VAL A 94 -10.36 1.15 14.90
CA VAL A 94 -10.71 1.94 13.71
C VAL A 94 -12.05 1.48 13.14
N HIS A 95 -12.29 0.17 13.11
CA HIS A 95 -13.55 -0.39 12.64
C HIS A 95 -14.71 -0.11 13.59
N ALA A 96 -14.48 -0.12 14.90
CA ALA A 96 -15.49 0.25 15.88
C ALA A 96 -16.00 1.69 15.66
N GLU A 97 -15.08 2.61 15.33
CA GLU A 97 -15.40 4.03 15.12
C GLU A 97 -16.10 4.30 13.77
N ILE A 98 -15.65 3.67 12.68
CA ILE A 98 -16.19 3.96 11.34
C ILE A 98 -17.50 3.22 11.04
N ARG A 99 -17.81 2.10 11.73
CA ARG A 99 -19.06 1.35 11.51
C ARG A 99 -20.33 2.21 11.70
N PRO A 100 -20.44 3.04 12.76
CA PRO A 100 -21.52 4.02 12.88
C PRO A 100 -21.61 5.02 11.73
N TRP A 101 -20.49 5.40 11.11
CA TRP A 101 -20.47 6.41 10.04
C TRP A 101 -21.19 5.91 8.78
N PHE A 102 -21.24 4.60 8.54
CA PHE A 102 -22.04 4.03 7.44
C PHE A 102 -23.56 4.19 7.61
N LYS A 103 -24.03 4.62 8.79
CA LYS A 103 -25.46 4.94 9.00
C LYS A 103 -25.82 6.34 8.49
N ASP A 104 -24.84 7.22 8.33
CA ASP A 104 -25.02 8.57 7.81
C ASP A 104 -24.50 8.64 6.36
N PRO A 105 -25.36 8.88 5.35
CA PRO A 105 -24.95 8.98 3.95
C PRO A 105 -23.86 10.02 3.69
N THR A 106 -23.77 11.07 4.51
CA THR A 106 -22.77 12.13 4.33
C THR A 106 -21.37 11.70 4.77
N LEU A 107 -21.27 10.71 5.65
CA LEU A 107 -20.01 10.21 6.20
C LEU A 107 -19.54 8.91 5.55
N GLU A 108 -20.35 8.30 4.68
CA GLU A 108 -20.04 7.03 4.03
C GLU A 108 -18.74 7.10 3.21
N ASP A 109 -18.56 8.16 2.42
CA ASP A 109 -17.36 8.37 1.61
C ASP A 109 -16.10 8.53 2.46
N VAL A 110 -16.24 9.11 3.65
CA VAL A 110 -15.15 9.24 4.61
C VAL A 110 -14.85 7.89 5.25
N ALA A 111 -15.88 7.14 5.66
CA ALA A 111 -15.74 5.82 6.26
C ALA A 111 -15.05 4.82 5.32
N ARG A 112 -15.38 4.86 4.02
CA ARG A 112 -14.75 4.02 2.98
C ARG A 112 -13.24 4.25 2.86
N LYS A 113 -12.73 5.46 3.15
CA LYS A 113 -11.28 5.75 3.13
C LYS A 113 -10.52 5.01 4.23
N TYR A 114 -11.17 4.78 5.37
CA TYR A 114 -10.59 4.11 6.54
C TYR A 114 -10.94 2.63 6.65
N TRP A 115 -11.67 2.09 5.67
CA TRP A 115 -12.03 0.68 5.67
C TRP A 115 -10.82 -0.21 5.36
N LYS A 116 -10.74 -1.37 6.03
CA LYS A 116 -9.68 -2.35 5.76
C LYS A 116 -9.72 -2.84 4.31
N LYS A 117 -8.54 -2.93 3.69
CA LYS A 117 -8.32 -3.56 2.40
C LYS A 117 -7.71 -4.94 2.60
N ARG A 118 -8.30 -5.95 1.95
CA ARG A 118 -7.81 -7.32 1.96
C ARG A 118 -6.73 -7.48 0.90
N SER A 119 -5.59 -8.04 1.29
CA SER A 119 -4.48 -8.42 0.43
C SER A 119 -4.03 -9.83 0.79
N TYR A 120 -3.40 -10.53 -0.13
CA TYR A 120 -2.85 -11.87 0.12
C TYR A 120 -1.34 -11.83 -0.07
N ILE A 121 -0.63 -12.54 0.81
CA ILE A 121 0.82 -12.71 0.74
C ILE A 121 1.10 -14.17 0.42
N PHE A 122 1.99 -14.38 -0.55
CA PHE A 122 2.39 -15.69 -1.05
C PHE A 122 3.91 -15.76 -1.03
N GLN A 123 4.44 -16.93 -0.71
CA GLN A 123 5.85 -17.21 -0.93
C GLN A 123 6.03 -17.86 -2.31
N GLY A 124 7.07 -17.45 -3.03
CA GLY A 124 7.36 -17.98 -4.35
C GLY A 124 8.65 -17.41 -4.91
N PHE A 125 9.04 -17.91 -6.07
CA PHE A 125 10.13 -17.34 -6.84
C PHE A 125 9.68 -17.07 -8.28
N VAL A 126 10.30 -16.05 -8.88
CA VAL A 126 10.03 -15.63 -10.24
C VAL A 126 10.92 -16.43 -11.18
N VAL A 127 10.33 -17.15 -12.12
CA VAL A 127 11.03 -17.98 -13.11
C VAL A 127 11.37 -17.17 -14.35
N ASN A 128 10.43 -16.33 -14.79
CA ASN A 128 10.61 -15.40 -15.90
C ASN A 128 10.13 -14.02 -15.46
N ASN A 129 11.03 -13.04 -15.53
CA ASN A 129 10.78 -11.67 -15.08
C ASN A 129 10.91 -10.66 -16.25
N PRO A 130 9.83 -10.01 -16.66
CA PRO A 130 9.86 -8.94 -17.66
C PRO A 130 10.27 -7.56 -17.09
N LEU A 131 10.51 -7.44 -15.77
CA LEU A 131 10.99 -6.20 -15.14
C LEU A 131 12.51 -5.99 -15.30
N ASP A 132 13.26 -7.09 -15.40
CA ASP A 132 14.71 -7.06 -15.58
C ASP A 132 15.01 -7.08 -17.09
N GLY A 133 14.74 -5.95 -17.74
CA GLY A 133 15.22 -5.64 -19.09
C GLY A 133 16.58 -4.99 -19.05
#